data_AF-A0A6G8KY72-F1
#
_entry.id   AF-A0A6G8KY72-F1
#
_cell.length_a   1.000
_cell.length_b   1.000
_cell.length_c   1.000
_cell.angle_alpha   90.00
_cell.angle_beta   90.00
_cell.angle_gamma   90.00
#
_symmetry.space_group_name_H-M   'P 1'
#
loop_
_entity.id
_entity.type
_entity.pdbx_description
1 polymer ?
#
loop_
_entity_poly.entity_id
_entity_poly.type
_entity_poly.pdbx_seq_one_letter_code
_entity_poly.pdbx_strand_id
1 'polypeptide(L)'
;MSLIDEPTTGLDPRSRLALWDIIRKLVGDGTTLLLTTQYLEEADQLADDLAVIDGGRVIAEGTADQLKAQVGGHRAQITLADAADGGAAAEILALHGFGTVEAAPGGRTFWVAVESGPSALQRILTDFTTADIELHDAGIRRLTLDDVFMRLTGHKAADDSEESDTAEKTEAAEATDLPAPPSVPEAPAASATAQASATRQETR
;
A
#
# COMPACT_ATOMS: atom_id res chain seq x y z
N MET A 1 -19.47 12.07 15.46
CA MET A 1 -18.26 11.32 15.04
C MET A 1 -18.39 9.91 15.58
N SER A 2 -18.38 8.93 14.69
CA SER A 2 -18.47 7.51 15.04
C SER A 2 -17.15 6.81 14.72
N LEU A 3 -16.80 5.79 15.49
CA LEU A 3 -15.62 4.95 15.28
C LEU A 3 -16.09 3.52 15.00
N ILE A 4 -15.54 2.86 13.97
CA ILE A 4 -15.78 1.45 13.68
C ILE A 4 -14.45 0.73 13.45
N ASP A 5 -14.27 -0.39 14.14
CA ASP A 5 -13.11 -1.24 13.96
C ASP A 5 -13.48 -2.47 13.13
N GLU A 6 -12.78 -2.67 12.01
CA GLU A 6 -12.91 -3.84 11.14
C GLU A 6 -14.37 -4.14 10.71
N PRO A 7 -15.07 -3.18 10.06
CA PRO A 7 -16.53 -3.23 9.84
C PRO A 7 -17.02 -4.46 9.07
N THR A 8 -16.17 -5.06 8.21
CA THR A 8 -16.59 -6.17 7.35
C THR A 8 -15.90 -7.49 7.67
N THR A 9 -15.20 -7.56 8.81
CA THR A 9 -14.61 -8.80 9.28
C THR A 9 -15.71 -9.84 9.57
N GLY A 10 -15.57 -11.01 8.95
CA GLY A 10 -16.54 -12.11 9.07
C GLY A 10 -17.78 -12.00 8.18
N LEU A 11 -17.90 -10.96 7.34
CA LEU A 11 -18.97 -10.85 6.35
C LEU A 11 -18.63 -11.61 5.07
N ASP A 12 -19.64 -12.21 4.45
CA ASP A 12 -19.53 -12.73 3.09
C ASP A 12 -19.41 -11.57 2.07
N PRO A 13 -18.90 -11.83 0.84
CA PRO A 13 -18.65 -10.77 -0.14
C PRO A 13 -19.87 -9.90 -0.47
N ARG A 14 -21.09 -10.44 -0.43
CA ARG A 14 -22.30 -9.70 -0.76
C ARG A 14 -22.72 -8.78 0.40
N SER A 15 -22.65 -9.28 1.62
CA SER A 15 -22.95 -8.50 2.82
C SER A 15 -21.96 -7.36 3.04
N ARG A 16 -20.68 -7.57 2.69
CA ARG A 16 -19.65 -6.51 2.69
C ARG A 16 -20.05 -5.33 1.79
N LEU A 17 -20.43 -5.60 0.55
CA LEU A 17 -20.86 -4.57 -0.39
C LEU A 17 -22.09 -3.79 0.10
N ALA A 18 -23.05 -4.50 0.72
CA ALA A 18 -24.22 -3.85 1.30
C ALA A 18 -23.85 -2.93 2.48
N LEU A 19 -22.90 -3.34 3.33
CA LEU A 19 -22.41 -2.48 4.41
C LEU A 19 -21.70 -1.24 3.88
N TRP A 20 -20.89 -1.39 2.83
CA TRP A 20 -20.24 -0.26 2.18
C TRP A 20 -21.24 0.76 1.64
N ASP A 21 -22.34 0.32 1.04
CA ASP A 21 -23.42 1.22 0.61
C ASP A 21 -24.07 1.97 1.77
N ILE A 22 -24.24 1.33 2.92
CA ILE A 22 -24.79 1.96 4.12
C ILE A 22 -23.82 3.01 4.66
N ILE A 23 -22.53 2.66 4.76
CA ILE A 23 -21.48 3.58 5.22
C ILE A 23 -21.45 4.83 4.33
N ARG A 24 -21.45 4.66 3.00
CA ARG A 24 -21.46 5.79 2.05
C ARG A 24 -22.68 6.69 2.22
N LYS A 25 -23.86 6.13 2.48
CA LYS A 25 -25.06 6.93 2.76
C LYS A 25 -24.93 7.73 4.05
N LEU A 26 -24.44 7.10 5.12
CA LEU A 26 -24.26 7.78 6.42
C LEU A 26 -23.27 8.95 6.32
N VAL A 27 -22.17 8.76 5.60
CA VAL A 27 -21.19 9.84 5.32
C VAL A 27 -21.83 10.93 4.47
N GLY A 28 -22.57 10.56 3.42
CA GLY A 28 -23.32 11.49 2.57
C GLY A 28 -24.38 12.32 3.31
N ASP A 29 -24.96 11.77 4.38
CA ASP A 29 -25.92 12.45 5.26
C ASP A 29 -25.22 13.35 6.32
N GLY A 30 -23.89 13.50 6.25
CA GLY A 30 -23.09 14.39 7.09
C GLY A 30 -22.49 13.74 8.34
N THR A 31 -22.49 12.41 8.43
CA THR A 31 -21.86 11.70 9.56
C THR A 31 -20.35 11.55 9.35
N THR A 32 -19.55 12.10 10.25
CA THR A 32 -18.10 11.82 10.30
C THR A 32 -17.85 10.42 10.85
N LEU A 33 -17.14 9.60 10.08
CA LEU A 33 -16.78 8.22 10.43
C LEU A 33 -15.26 8.03 10.40
N LEU A 34 -14.71 7.48 11.48
CA LEU A 34 -13.36 6.96 11.54
C LEU A 34 -13.44 5.43 11.46
N LEU A 35 -12.74 4.82 10.50
CA LEU A 35 -12.72 3.36 10.34
C LEU A 35 -11.31 2.81 10.34
N THR A 36 -11.12 1.67 10.99
CA THR A 36 -9.88 0.89 10.90
C THR A 36 -10.15 -0.37 10.10
N THR A 37 -9.25 -0.67 9.16
CA THR A 37 -9.32 -1.87 8.34
C THR A 37 -7.93 -2.32 7.93
N GLN A 38 -7.69 -3.61 7.99
CA GLN A 38 -6.55 -4.29 7.37
C GLN A 38 -6.72 -4.51 5.86
N TYR A 39 -7.94 -4.36 5.33
CA TYR A 39 -8.24 -4.54 3.92
C TYR A 39 -8.12 -3.21 3.17
N LEU A 40 -7.00 -3.02 2.46
CA LEU A 40 -6.74 -1.79 1.71
C LEU A 40 -7.78 -1.52 0.61
N GLU A 41 -8.49 -2.55 0.12
CA GLU A 41 -9.65 -2.39 -0.77
C GLU A 41 -10.79 -1.60 -0.09
N GLU A 42 -11.07 -1.85 1.19
CA GLU A 42 -12.10 -1.12 1.93
C GLU A 42 -11.73 0.35 2.08
N ALA A 43 -10.47 0.59 2.43
CA ALA A 43 -9.90 1.93 2.55
C ALA A 43 -10.04 2.68 1.20
N ASP A 44 -9.71 2.04 0.08
CA ASP A 44 -9.85 2.62 -1.26
C ASP A 44 -11.30 2.97 -1.64
N GLN A 45 -12.28 2.18 -1.18
CA GLN A 45 -13.68 2.33 -1.57
C GLN A 45 -14.49 3.26 -0.65
N LEU A 46 -14.11 3.38 0.62
CA LEU A 46 -14.93 4.04 1.65
C LEU A 46 -14.36 5.36 2.14
N ALA A 47 -13.06 5.58 2.03
CA ALA A 47 -12.42 6.71 2.67
C ALA A 47 -12.26 7.89 1.73
N ASP A 48 -12.56 9.07 2.24
CA ASP A 48 -12.19 10.33 1.58
C ASP A 48 -10.72 10.65 1.86
N ASP A 49 -10.24 10.30 3.08
CA ASP A 49 -8.87 10.51 3.54
C ASP A 49 -8.32 9.22 4.20
N LEU A 50 -7.06 8.90 3.94
CA LEU A 50 -6.39 7.69 4.37
C LEU A 50 -5.13 8.01 5.14
N ALA A 51 -4.94 7.32 6.26
CA ALA A 51 -3.68 7.24 6.97
C ALA A 51 -3.20 5.79 6.99
N VAL A 52 -2.00 5.55 6.47
CA VAL A 52 -1.34 4.24 6.51
C VAL A 52 -0.43 4.18 7.73
N ILE A 53 -0.57 3.15 8.56
CA ILE A 53 0.16 2.99 9.81
C ILE A 53 1.00 1.72 9.77
N ASP A 54 2.30 1.87 10.07
CA ASP A 54 3.24 0.78 10.27
C ASP A 54 4.02 0.99 11.58
N GLY A 55 4.13 -0.05 12.41
CA GLY A 55 4.87 0.02 13.68
C GLY A 55 4.37 1.11 14.64
N GLY A 56 3.08 1.42 14.62
CA GLY A 56 2.47 2.45 15.47
C GLY A 56 2.74 3.90 15.02
N ARG A 57 3.25 4.11 13.81
CA ARG A 57 3.50 5.43 13.22
C ARG A 57 2.76 5.57 11.89
N VAL A 58 2.26 6.77 11.62
CA VAL A 58 1.70 7.12 10.30
C VAL A 58 2.87 7.20 9.32
N ILE A 59 2.85 6.38 8.28
CA ILE A 59 3.87 6.31 7.23
C ILE A 59 3.44 7.01 5.94
N ALA A 60 2.13 7.21 5.74
CA ALA A 60 1.60 8.03 4.66
C ALA A 60 0.19 8.53 5.01
N GLU A 61 -0.19 9.69 4.45
CA GLU A 61 -1.49 10.31 4.65
C GLU A 61 -1.96 10.99 3.34
N GLY A 62 -3.27 10.98 3.10
CA GLY A 62 -3.94 11.62 1.97
C GLY A 62 -5.03 10.75 1.34
N THR A 63 -5.60 11.20 0.22
CA THR A 63 -6.61 10.40 -0.49
C THR A 63 -6.00 9.16 -1.15
N ALA A 64 -6.81 8.16 -1.47
CA ALA A 64 -6.32 6.97 -2.16
C ALA A 64 -5.60 7.28 -3.48
N ASP A 65 -6.11 8.24 -4.26
CA ASP A 65 -5.46 8.70 -5.47
C ASP A 65 -4.13 9.42 -5.20
N GLN A 66 -4.03 10.21 -4.12
CA GLN A 66 -2.78 10.87 -3.73
C GLN A 66 -1.72 9.84 -3.31
N LEU A 67 -2.09 8.85 -2.49
CA LEU A 67 -1.19 7.78 -2.07
C LEU A 67 -0.72 6.94 -3.26
N LYS A 68 -1.62 6.59 -4.19
CA LYS A 68 -1.26 5.92 -5.45
C LYS A 68 -0.36 6.79 -6.33
N ALA A 69 -0.57 8.11 -6.37
CA ALA A 69 0.23 9.03 -7.15
C ALA A 69 1.64 9.27 -6.58
N GLN A 70 1.81 9.23 -5.25
CA GLN A 70 3.13 9.34 -4.59
C GLN A 70 4.07 8.22 -5.01
N VAL A 71 3.53 7.02 -5.19
CA VAL A 71 4.26 5.88 -5.74
C VAL A 71 4.38 6.01 -7.26
N GLY A 72 3.32 6.48 -7.91
CA GLY A 72 3.31 6.81 -9.32
C GLY A 72 3.41 5.57 -10.23
N GLY A 73 2.88 5.69 -11.45
CA GLY A 73 3.08 4.71 -12.50
C GLY A 73 2.02 3.61 -12.58
N HIS A 74 2.45 2.46 -13.10
CA HIS A 74 1.62 1.32 -13.43
C HIS A 74 2.32 0.05 -12.95
N ARG A 75 1.57 -1.04 -12.82
CA ARG A 75 2.12 -2.37 -12.58
C ARG A 75 2.00 -3.18 -13.87
N ALA A 76 3.13 -3.59 -14.42
CA ALA A 76 3.15 -4.59 -15.49
C ALA A 76 2.97 -5.97 -14.86
N GLN A 77 2.10 -6.79 -15.44
CA GLN A 77 1.86 -8.18 -15.06
C GLN A 77 2.16 -9.07 -16.27
N ILE A 78 3.04 -10.03 -16.10
CA ILE A 78 3.41 -11.00 -17.13
C ILE A 78 3.19 -12.41 -16.59
N THR A 79 2.59 -13.28 -17.39
CA THR A 79 2.44 -14.71 -17.09
C THR A 79 3.13 -15.52 -18.17
N LEU A 80 4.08 -16.34 -17.77
CA LEU A 80 4.87 -17.20 -18.64
C LEU A 80 4.09 -18.45 -19.05
N ALA A 81 4.31 -18.92 -20.28
CA ALA A 81 3.84 -20.22 -20.71
C ALA A 81 4.53 -21.33 -19.89
N ASP A 82 5.85 -21.27 -19.76
CA ASP A 82 6.67 -22.19 -18.97
C ASP A 82 7.27 -21.51 -17.72
N ALA A 83 7.24 -22.20 -16.59
CA ALA A 83 7.86 -21.73 -15.35
C ALA A 83 9.41 -21.78 -15.40
N ALA A 84 9.98 -22.58 -16.30
CA ALA A 84 11.43 -22.70 -16.47
C ALA A 84 12.10 -21.38 -16.84
N ASP A 85 11.38 -20.49 -17.54
CA ASP A 85 11.89 -19.19 -17.98
C ASP A 85 11.84 -18.12 -16.89
N GLY A 86 11.40 -18.46 -15.67
CA GLY A 86 11.18 -17.51 -14.57
C GLY A 86 12.41 -16.67 -14.21
N GLY A 87 13.61 -17.25 -14.29
CA GLY A 87 14.86 -16.52 -14.03
C GLY A 87 15.12 -15.43 -15.08
N ALA A 88 15.08 -15.80 -16.36
CA ALA A 88 15.28 -14.86 -17.46
C ALA A 88 14.17 -13.80 -17.51
N ALA A 89 12.93 -14.20 -17.24
CA ALA A 89 11.80 -13.28 -17.14
C ALA A 89 12.00 -12.22 -16.07
N ALA A 90 12.49 -12.60 -14.88
CA ALA A 90 12.77 -11.66 -13.81
C ALA A 90 13.88 -10.66 -14.19
N GLU A 91 14.94 -11.12 -14.87
CA GLU A 91 16.02 -10.26 -15.37
C GLU A 91 15.51 -9.25 -16.40
N ILE A 92 14.71 -9.69 -17.38
CA ILE A 92 14.13 -8.79 -18.39
C ILE A 92 13.20 -7.76 -17.73
N LEU A 93 12.35 -8.18 -16.79
CA LEU A 93 11.44 -7.28 -16.10
C LEU A 93 12.16 -6.22 -15.26
N ALA A 94 13.29 -6.58 -14.64
CA ALA A 94 14.11 -5.66 -13.87
C ALA A 94 14.74 -4.54 -14.73
N LEU A 95 14.90 -4.75 -16.05
CA LEU A 95 15.40 -3.71 -16.97
C LEU A 95 14.38 -2.63 -17.30
N HIS A 96 13.08 -2.96 -17.24
CA HIS A 96 12.00 -2.06 -17.67
C HIS A 96 11.22 -1.41 -16.53
N GLY A 97 11.31 -2.00 -15.33
CA GLY A 97 10.64 -1.51 -14.15
C GLY A 97 11.56 -0.90 -13.10
N PHE A 98 10.95 -0.36 -12.06
CA PHE A 98 11.63 0.15 -10.87
C PHE A 98 11.22 -0.66 -9.64
N GLY A 99 12.14 -0.80 -8.68
CA GLY A 99 11.94 -1.61 -7.49
C GLY A 99 12.12 -3.10 -7.73
N THR A 100 11.57 -3.91 -6.82
CA THR A 100 11.72 -5.36 -6.84
C THR A 100 10.72 -6.01 -7.79
N VAL A 101 11.18 -6.95 -8.62
CA VAL A 101 10.27 -7.81 -9.39
C VAL A 101 9.65 -8.83 -8.45
N GLU A 102 8.33 -8.80 -8.34
CA GLU A 102 7.57 -9.74 -7.53
C GLU A 102 7.16 -10.96 -8.36
N ALA A 103 7.19 -12.14 -7.76
CA ALA A 103 6.78 -13.38 -8.40
C ALA A 103 5.68 -14.06 -7.60
N ALA A 104 4.68 -14.58 -8.30
CA ALA A 104 3.59 -15.34 -7.72
C ALA A 104 4.12 -16.68 -7.18
N PRO A 105 3.45 -17.28 -6.18
CA PRO A 105 3.67 -18.67 -5.83
C PRO A 105 3.55 -19.56 -7.07
N GLY A 106 4.60 -20.34 -7.38
CA GLY A 106 4.68 -21.16 -8.59
C GLY A 106 5.50 -20.55 -9.74
N GLY A 107 6.00 -19.32 -9.60
CA GLY A 107 7.07 -18.77 -10.45
C GLY A 107 6.70 -18.53 -11.93
N ARG A 108 5.39 -18.46 -12.23
CA ARG A 108 4.89 -18.23 -13.60
C ARG A 108 4.37 -16.83 -13.85
N THR A 109 3.87 -16.17 -12.82
CA THR A 109 3.35 -14.81 -12.93
C THR A 109 4.29 -13.87 -12.20
N PHE A 110 4.63 -12.79 -12.86
CA PHE A 110 5.55 -11.77 -12.38
C PHE A 110 4.92 -10.40 -12.47
N TRP A 111 5.34 -9.53 -11.57
CA TRP A 111 4.94 -8.13 -11.58
C TRP A 111 6.11 -7.20 -11.34
N VAL A 112 6.06 -6.05 -11.98
CA VAL A 112 7.02 -4.97 -11.74
C VAL A 112 6.34 -3.62 -11.91
N ALA A 113 6.72 -2.64 -11.08
CA ALA A 113 6.25 -1.28 -11.22
C ALA A 113 6.97 -0.60 -12.41
N VAL A 114 6.24 0.14 -13.22
CA VAL A 114 6.72 0.82 -14.43
C VAL A 114 6.16 2.23 -14.50
N GLU A 115 6.96 3.19 -14.98
CA GLU A 115 6.55 4.59 -14.99
C GLU A 115 5.50 4.86 -16.08
N SER A 116 5.81 4.48 -17.32
CA SER A 116 4.91 4.60 -18.48
C SER A 116 4.36 3.23 -18.87
N GLY A 117 3.12 2.94 -18.44
CA GLY A 117 2.49 1.63 -18.65
C GLY A 117 2.55 1.13 -20.10
N PRO A 118 1.88 1.78 -21.07
CA PRO A 118 1.80 1.30 -22.45
C PRO A 118 3.16 1.12 -23.13
N SER A 119 4.04 2.12 -23.00
CA SER A 119 5.37 2.08 -23.60
C SER A 119 6.27 1.02 -22.94
N ALA A 120 6.18 0.85 -21.62
CA ALA A 120 6.92 -0.18 -20.91
C ALA A 120 6.46 -1.58 -21.34
N LEU A 121 5.15 -1.83 -21.45
CA LEU A 121 4.65 -3.13 -21.91
C LEU A 121 5.14 -3.46 -23.32
N GLN A 122 5.15 -2.50 -24.25
CA GLN A 122 5.67 -2.74 -25.60
C GLN A 122 7.14 -3.17 -25.58
N ARG A 123 7.98 -2.50 -24.78
CA ARG A 123 9.40 -2.86 -24.63
C ARG A 123 9.58 -4.23 -23.97
N ILE A 124 8.83 -4.51 -22.91
CA ILE A 124 8.81 -5.82 -22.24
C ILE A 124 8.45 -6.91 -23.25
N LEU A 125 7.34 -6.77 -23.97
CA LEU A 125 6.93 -7.77 -24.97
C LEU A 125 7.97 -7.98 -26.07
N THR A 126 8.68 -6.93 -26.47
CA THR A 126 9.76 -7.01 -27.48
C THR A 126 10.95 -7.81 -26.97
N ASP A 127 11.38 -7.58 -25.72
CA ASP A 127 12.54 -8.26 -25.14
C ASP A 127 12.23 -9.72 -24.83
N PHE A 128 11.02 -10.03 -24.34
CA PHE A 128 10.56 -11.41 -24.18
C PHE A 128 10.54 -12.18 -25.50
N THR A 129 10.07 -11.54 -26.58
CA THR A 129 10.10 -12.14 -27.93
C THR A 129 11.54 -12.36 -28.41
N THR A 130 12.45 -11.42 -28.12
CA THR A 130 13.86 -11.52 -28.52
C THR A 130 14.59 -12.64 -27.76
N ALA A 131 14.18 -12.90 -26.52
CA ALA A 131 14.70 -13.97 -25.69
C ALA A 131 14.06 -15.35 -25.98
N ASP A 132 13.14 -15.44 -26.94
CA ASP A 132 12.36 -16.65 -27.27
C ASP A 132 11.54 -17.20 -26.08
N ILE A 133 11.06 -16.30 -25.20
CA ILE A 133 10.26 -16.64 -24.03
C ILE A 133 8.78 -16.46 -24.36
N GLU A 134 8.01 -17.54 -24.28
CA GLU A 134 6.58 -17.53 -24.59
C GLU A 134 5.75 -17.03 -23.40
N LEU A 135 4.83 -16.10 -23.67
CA LEU A 135 3.92 -15.53 -22.69
C LEU A 135 2.52 -16.10 -22.85
N HIS A 136 1.92 -16.52 -21.74
CA HIS A 136 0.51 -16.88 -21.67
C HIS A 136 -0.38 -15.64 -21.57
N ASP A 137 0.02 -14.64 -20.79
CA ASP A 137 -0.73 -13.39 -20.61
C ASP A 137 0.21 -12.23 -20.29
N ALA A 138 -0.16 -11.02 -20.69
CA ALA A 138 0.60 -9.81 -20.44
C ALA A 138 -0.32 -8.59 -20.37
N GLY A 139 -0.13 -7.75 -19.36
CA GLY A 139 -1.00 -6.59 -19.14
C GLY A 139 -0.39 -5.51 -18.27
N ILE A 140 -1.07 -4.36 -18.26
CA ILE A 140 -0.78 -3.24 -17.38
C ILE A 140 -2.00 -2.98 -16.51
N ARG A 141 -1.76 -2.65 -15.25
CA ARG A 141 -2.77 -2.14 -14.31
C ARG A 141 -2.27 -0.87 -13.64
N ARG A 142 -3.18 -0.05 -13.12
CA ARG A 142 -2.81 1.03 -12.20
C ARG A 142 -2.38 0.40 -10.88
N LEU A 143 -1.38 0.99 -10.22
CA LEU A 143 -0.98 0.57 -8.88
C LEU A 143 -2.14 0.72 -7.89
N THR A 144 -2.25 -0.25 -7.00
CA THR A 144 -3.23 -0.35 -5.92
C THR A 144 -2.65 0.21 -4.62
N LEU A 145 -3.49 0.37 -3.59
CA LEU A 145 -2.99 0.74 -2.26
C LEU A 145 -2.09 -0.35 -1.65
N ASP A 146 -2.28 -1.61 -2.03
CA ASP A 146 -1.42 -2.71 -1.60
C ASP A 146 0.02 -2.52 -2.10
N ASP A 147 0.16 -2.12 -3.37
CA ASP A 147 1.47 -1.78 -3.94
C ASP A 147 2.12 -0.60 -3.22
N VAL A 148 1.32 0.39 -2.84
CA VAL A 148 1.79 1.55 -2.07
C VAL A 148 2.30 1.11 -0.71
N PHE A 149 1.53 0.29 -0.01
CA PHE A 149 1.90 -0.26 1.29
C PHE A 149 3.20 -1.08 1.22
N MET A 150 3.30 -1.99 0.24
CA MET A 150 4.51 -2.81 0.03
C MET A 150 5.74 -1.96 -0.25
N ARG A 151 5.59 -0.89 -1.04
CA ARG A 151 6.71 0.03 -1.30
C ARG A 151 7.11 0.82 -0.06
N LEU A 152 6.16 1.38 0.67
CA LEU A 152 6.45 2.19 1.86
C LEU A 152 7.07 1.35 2.98
N THR A 153 6.62 0.11 3.16
CA THR A 153 7.20 -0.81 4.15
C THR A 153 8.52 -1.43 3.68
N GLY A 154 8.71 -1.61 2.37
CA GLY A 154 9.96 -2.12 1.79
C GLY A 154 11.16 -1.16 1.91
N HIS A 155 10.94 0.17 1.95
CA HIS A 155 12.02 1.15 2.15
C HIS A 155 12.55 1.17 3.59
N LYS A 156 11.71 0.82 4.58
CA LYS A 156 12.12 0.84 5.99
C LYS A 156 13.16 -0.24 6.33
N ALA A 157 13.19 -1.34 5.59
CA ALA A 157 14.24 -2.35 5.72
C ALA A 157 15.63 -1.85 5.25
N ALA A 158 15.69 -0.76 4.45
CA ALA A 158 16.93 -0.14 4.02
C ALA A 158 17.37 1.00 4.95
N ASP A 159 16.43 1.84 5.42
CA ASP A 159 16.75 2.99 6.27
C ASP A 159 17.07 2.63 7.74
N ASP A 160 16.60 1.50 8.27
CA ASP A 160 16.95 1.05 9.64
C ASP A 160 18.41 0.52 9.75
N SER A 161 19.20 0.59 8.67
CA SER A 161 20.61 0.13 8.67
C SER A 161 21.65 1.23 8.85
N GLU A 162 21.26 2.52 8.97
CA GLU A 162 22.21 3.64 9.12
C GLU A 162 22.09 4.48 10.41
N GLU A 163 21.23 4.13 11.38
CA GLU A 163 21.19 4.80 12.70
C GLU A 163 21.47 3.83 13.86
N SER A 164 22.67 3.26 13.91
CA SER A 164 23.18 2.68 15.16
C SER A 164 24.69 2.87 15.37
N ASP A 165 25.22 4.07 15.19
CA ASP A 165 26.48 4.41 15.88
C ASP A 165 26.74 5.92 15.98
N THR A 166 26.21 6.60 17.00
CA THR A 166 26.98 7.63 17.73
C THR A 166 26.38 7.91 19.11
N ALA A 167 27.20 7.68 20.15
CA ALA A 167 27.27 8.28 21.51
C ALA A 167 26.01 8.96 22.12
N GLU A 168 25.68 8.79 23.41
CA GLU A 168 26.54 9.13 24.54
C GLU A 168 25.88 8.73 25.88
N LYS A 169 26.73 8.44 26.87
CA LYS A 169 26.41 8.22 28.28
C LYS A 169 26.57 9.57 29.02
N THR A 170 25.62 10.01 29.86
CA THR A 170 25.82 10.58 31.24
C THR A 170 24.54 11.20 31.86
N GLU A 171 24.25 10.73 33.07
CA GLU A 171 23.55 11.25 34.27
C GLU A 171 22.49 12.41 34.29
N ALA A 172 21.35 12.05 34.92
CA ALA A 172 20.65 12.66 36.09
C ALA A 172 20.27 14.17 36.14
N ALA A 173 18.96 14.45 36.25
CA ALA A 173 18.29 15.00 37.46
C ALA A 173 16.87 15.57 37.18
N GLU A 174 15.92 15.17 38.03
CA GLU A 174 14.85 15.97 38.69
C GLU A 174 13.76 16.76 37.91
N ALA A 175 12.52 16.28 38.11
CA ALA A 175 11.26 16.98 38.39
C ALA A 175 10.64 18.05 37.46
N THR A 176 9.33 17.82 37.24
CA THR A 176 8.18 18.76 37.23
C THR A 176 7.55 19.08 35.87
N ASP A 177 6.22 18.95 35.91
CA ASP A 177 5.18 19.67 35.17
C ASP A 177 4.84 19.23 33.74
N LEU A 178 3.63 18.70 33.60
CA LEU A 178 2.96 18.41 32.35
C LEU A 178 2.25 19.69 31.87
N PRO A 179 2.61 20.32 30.74
CA PRO A 179 1.70 21.25 30.10
C PRO A 179 0.71 20.49 29.22
N ALA A 180 -0.56 20.86 29.34
CA ALA A 180 -1.67 20.38 28.52
C ALA A 180 -1.41 20.58 27.00
N PRO A 181 -1.94 19.71 26.13
CA PRO A 181 -1.77 19.86 24.69
C PRO A 181 -2.52 21.11 24.17
N PRO A 182 -2.00 21.76 23.11
CA PRO A 182 -2.57 22.98 22.56
C PRO A 182 -3.90 22.71 21.83
N SER A 183 -4.78 23.72 21.91
CA SER A 183 -6.11 23.75 21.31
C SER A 183 -6.06 23.68 19.78
N VAL A 184 -6.81 22.75 19.20
CA VAL A 184 -7.08 22.67 17.75
C VAL A 184 -8.19 23.69 17.42
N PRO A 185 -8.06 24.52 16.38
CA PRO A 185 -9.13 25.41 15.93
C PRO A 185 -10.23 24.64 15.19
N GLU A 186 -11.46 25.14 15.33
CA GLU A 186 -12.72 24.51 14.93
C GLU A 186 -13.16 24.88 13.49
N ALA A 187 -13.73 23.86 12.80
CA ALA A 187 -14.71 23.88 11.68
C ALA A 187 -14.25 24.03 10.20
N PRO A 188 -15.07 23.58 9.21
CA PRO A 188 -15.76 22.29 9.10
C PRO A 188 -15.54 21.62 7.73
N ALA A 189 -15.40 20.29 7.68
CA ALA A 189 -15.60 19.51 6.45
C ALA A 189 -16.01 18.08 6.83
N ALA A 190 -16.98 17.52 6.13
CA ALA A 190 -17.31 16.11 6.22
C ALA A 190 -16.13 15.30 5.65
N SER A 191 -15.53 14.44 6.46
CA SER A 191 -14.41 13.59 6.06
C SER A 191 -14.56 12.22 6.73
N ALA A 192 -14.50 11.15 5.94
CA ALA A 192 -14.23 9.81 6.44
C ALA A 192 -12.71 9.58 6.44
N THR A 193 -12.12 9.34 7.61
CA THR A 193 -10.70 9.03 7.77
C THR A 193 -10.56 7.53 7.99
N ALA A 194 -9.78 6.83 7.18
CA ALA A 194 -9.46 5.42 7.44
C ALA A 194 -8.02 5.23 7.90
N GLN A 195 -7.82 4.44 8.95
CA GLN A 195 -6.50 4.05 9.46
C GLN A 195 -6.22 2.59 9.08
N ALA A 196 -5.21 2.36 8.24
CA ALA A 196 -4.72 1.03 7.90
C ALA A 196 -3.63 0.60 8.89
N SER A 197 -3.81 -0.52 9.58
CA SER A 197 -2.87 -1.03 10.59
C SER A 197 -2.24 -2.36 10.13
N ALA A 198 -0.91 -2.39 9.98
CA ALA A 198 -0.17 -3.63 9.77
C ALA A 198 0.42 -4.14 11.08
N THR A 199 -0.03 -5.31 11.54
CA THR A 199 0.55 -6.01 12.70
C THR A 199 1.51 -7.10 12.21
N ARG A 200 2.81 -6.96 12.53
CA ARG A 200 3.82 -8.01 12.32
C ARG A 200 3.62 -9.10 13.39
N GLN A 201 3.17 -10.29 12.99
CA GLN A 201 3.23 -11.46 13.87
C GLN A 201 4.68 -11.98 13.93
N GLU A 202 5.35 -11.73 15.04
CA GLU A 202 6.60 -12.42 15.37
C GLU A 202 6.31 -13.91 15.51
N THR A 203 6.99 -14.71 14.69
CA THR A 203 6.94 -16.17 14.78
C THR A 203 7.72 -16.58 16.03
N ARG A 204 7.02 -17.31 16.89
CA ARG A 204 7.43 -17.92 18.17
C ARG A 204 8.90 -18.36 18.28
#